data_AF-A0A9D7FGG6-F1
#
_entry.id   AF-A0A9D7FGG6-F1
#
_cell.length_a   1.000
_cell.length_b   1.000
_cell.length_c   1.000
_cell.angle_alpha   90.00
_cell.angle_beta   90.00
_cell.angle_gamma   90.00
#
_symmetry.space_group_name_H-M   'P 1'
#
loop_
_entity.id
_entity.type
_entity.pdbx_description
1 polymer ?
#
loop_
_entity_poly.entity_id
_entity_poly.type
_entity_poly.pdbx_seq_one_letter_code
_entity_poly.pdbx_strand_id
1 'polypeptide(L)'
;MKKLHFLFAFLFLFSCKYDTVEVPPEPIDPVAASNFPQDIGNILVNKCATAGCHNSLSRSYAGGLDFSTWDLMFDGGRNGTAVIPYSVENSYLLFSVNTDTLLGPVLLPTMPYLEDHLSSQEYTTLVNWIADGAPKKDGFIKFSDNPNRRKLYIVIQGCDKVAVVDEASKVIMRYIDVGNNPNQIESPHQVRVSEDGQYWYVVFINGDILQKFRTSDDSLVGEVNITSAAWNTLVFSSSGDTGFVNGTVEGIIAAVNLNSMTLQNLFTISYPHGGIVSPDGRYMYVTSQNGNFITKVDLSTAPFYDNSTIVLVPGAIPSTSAGTYDPHEMTLTPDGTRYMVSCQASNEVRVFQLSNDSLLAVINVGQYPQEFTVMPSLNKVYISCTEAYVDANRKGLVYSIDCSTYETDSIYPGFQPHGVVADDNSKLVYVANLNSDPTGPPPHHASSCGGRNGNLSIIDATTFTMYRKQLSDGNSFQYKCELLPAPYFISLRE
;
A
#
# COMPACT_ATOMS: atom_id res chain seq x y z
N MET A 1 62.41 85.05 -14.94
CA MET A 1 61.37 84.17 -15.54
C MET A 1 60.55 83.58 -14.41
N LYS A 2 59.28 84.00 -14.29
CA LYS A 2 58.33 83.53 -13.26
C LYS A 2 57.70 82.21 -13.71
N LYS A 3 57.62 81.20 -12.82
CA LYS A 3 56.69 80.07 -12.94
C LYS A 3 55.66 80.18 -11.82
N LEU A 4 54.41 80.45 -12.22
CA LEU A 4 53.24 80.51 -11.35
C LEU A 4 52.63 79.10 -11.31
N HIS A 5 52.58 78.45 -10.14
CA HIS A 5 51.84 77.21 -9.94
C HIS A 5 50.52 77.55 -9.25
N PHE A 6 49.41 77.24 -9.92
CA PHE A 6 48.05 77.31 -9.37
C PHE A 6 47.83 76.10 -8.46
N LEU A 7 47.50 76.34 -7.18
CA LEU A 7 47.04 75.32 -6.24
C LEU A 7 45.50 75.38 -6.24
N PHE A 8 44.84 74.36 -6.82
CA PHE A 8 43.39 74.19 -6.73
C PHE A 8 43.06 73.45 -5.42
N ALA A 9 42.43 74.14 -4.47
CA ALA A 9 41.88 73.52 -3.27
C ALA A 9 40.45 73.01 -3.58
N PHE A 10 40.28 71.68 -3.66
CA PHE A 10 38.98 71.03 -3.77
C PHE A 10 38.31 71.02 -2.38
N LEU A 11 37.22 71.78 -2.20
CA LEU A 11 36.30 71.61 -1.08
C LEU A 11 35.46 70.34 -1.35
N PHE A 12 35.68 69.28 -0.57
CA PHE A 12 34.76 68.14 -0.53
C PHE A 12 33.57 68.49 0.38
N LEU A 13 32.41 68.73 -0.23
CA LEU A 13 31.13 68.75 0.46
C LEU A 13 30.72 67.30 0.75
N PHE A 14 30.89 66.84 1.98
CA PHE A 14 30.24 65.60 2.43
C PHE A 14 28.75 65.86 2.58
N SER A 15 27.96 65.44 1.59
CA SER A 15 26.53 65.23 1.76
C SER A 15 26.34 63.88 2.46
N CYS A 16 25.78 63.89 3.68
CA CYS A 16 25.24 62.68 4.27
C CYS A 16 24.09 62.20 3.39
N LYS A 17 24.31 61.17 2.56
CA LYS A 17 23.20 60.35 2.08
C LYS A 17 22.68 59.61 3.31
N TYR A 18 21.41 59.85 3.66
CA TYR A 18 20.68 58.92 4.51
C TYR A 18 20.70 57.56 3.80
N ASP A 19 21.24 56.54 4.46
CA ASP A 19 20.93 55.17 4.09
C ASP A 19 19.42 55.05 4.12
N THR A 20 18.81 54.78 2.97
CA THR A 20 17.41 54.34 2.95
C THR A 20 17.40 53.04 3.74
N VAL A 21 16.85 53.08 4.95
CA VAL A 21 16.46 51.87 5.67
C VAL A 21 15.62 51.08 4.68
N GLU A 22 16.13 49.95 4.21
CA GLU A 22 15.29 48.98 3.53
C GLU A 22 14.18 48.65 4.52
N VAL A 23 12.98 49.14 4.24
CA VAL A 23 11.79 48.73 4.96
C VAL A 23 11.73 47.21 4.72
N PRO A 24 11.80 46.38 5.78
CA PRO A 24 11.62 44.95 5.61
C PRO A 24 10.32 44.75 4.81
N PRO A 25 10.26 43.82 3.84
CA PRO A 25 9.00 43.52 3.17
C PRO A 25 7.93 43.31 4.25
N GLU A 26 6.73 43.86 4.03
CA GLU A 26 5.62 43.68 4.98
C GLU A 26 5.54 42.19 5.37
N PRO A 27 5.30 41.86 6.65
CA PRO A 27 5.15 40.48 7.06
C PRO A 27 4.10 39.84 6.16
N ILE A 28 4.54 38.88 5.34
CA ILE A 28 3.62 38.16 4.45
C ILE A 28 2.66 37.44 5.39
N ASP A 29 1.36 37.75 5.28
CA ASP A 29 0.32 37.04 6.01
C ASP A 29 0.53 35.53 5.81
N PRO A 30 0.86 34.78 6.88
CA PRO A 30 1.15 33.35 6.78
C PRO A 30 0.01 32.58 6.13
N VAL A 31 -1.24 32.99 6.37
CA VAL A 31 -2.42 32.39 5.73
C VAL A 31 -2.40 32.65 4.22
N ALA A 32 -2.12 33.87 3.80
CA ALA A 32 -2.05 34.21 2.38
C ALA A 32 -0.94 33.44 1.64
N ALA A 33 0.19 33.18 2.29
CA ALA A 33 1.31 32.41 1.73
C ALA A 33 1.10 30.88 1.74
N SER A 34 0.17 30.38 2.55
CA SER A 34 0.00 28.94 2.79
C SER A 34 -0.64 28.16 1.63
N ASN A 35 -1.29 28.86 0.69
CA ASN A 35 -2.13 28.30 -0.37
C ASN A 35 -3.37 27.50 0.09
N PHE A 36 -3.72 27.52 1.38
CA PHE A 36 -5.04 27.08 1.81
C PHE A 36 -6.12 28.10 1.36
N PRO A 37 -7.38 27.66 1.15
CA PRO A 37 -8.53 28.56 1.22
C PRO A 37 -8.49 29.38 2.52
N GLN A 38 -8.98 30.62 2.50
CA GLN A 38 -8.76 31.59 3.60
C GLN A 38 -9.26 31.06 4.96
N ASP A 39 -10.46 30.51 4.99
CA ASP A 39 -11.09 29.92 6.17
C ASP A 39 -10.33 28.69 6.68
N ILE A 40 -9.84 27.84 5.79
CA ILE A 40 -9.00 26.69 6.14
C ILE A 40 -7.64 27.14 6.69
N GLY A 41 -7.00 28.12 6.06
CA GLY A 41 -5.73 28.66 6.53
C GLY A 41 -5.87 29.36 7.88
N ASN A 42 -6.99 30.05 8.14
CA ASN A 42 -7.31 30.62 9.44
C ASN A 42 -7.38 29.56 10.56
N ILE A 43 -7.69 28.30 10.23
CA ILE A 43 -7.69 27.18 11.17
C ILE A 43 -6.29 26.56 11.23
N LEU A 44 -5.81 26.00 10.12
CA LEU A 44 -4.60 25.18 10.09
C LEU A 44 -3.33 25.98 10.37
N VAL A 45 -3.19 27.16 9.79
CA VAL A 45 -1.97 27.96 9.96
C VAL A 45 -1.96 28.63 11.33
N ASN A 46 -3.07 29.28 11.70
CA ASN A 46 -3.10 30.09 12.93
C ASN A 46 -3.28 29.26 14.21
N LYS A 47 -3.86 28.06 14.14
CA LYS A 47 -4.12 27.21 15.32
C LYS A 47 -3.28 25.93 15.38
N CYS A 48 -2.72 25.47 14.25
CA CYS A 48 -1.98 24.20 14.20
C CYS A 48 -0.49 24.39 13.84
N ALA A 49 -0.18 25.30 12.90
CA ALA A 49 1.20 25.60 12.47
C ALA A 49 1.88 26.67 13.34
N THR A 50 1.57 26.71 14.63
CA THR A 50 2.12 27.68 15.60
C THR A 50 3.48 27.23 16.15
N ALA A 51 4.21 28.15 16.79
CA ALA A 51 5.53 27.88 17.35
C ALA A 51 5.51 26.69 18.33
N GLY A 52 6.32 25.66 18.06
CA GLY A 52 6.37 24.43 18.86
C GLY A 52 5.42 23.32 18.39
N CYS A 53 4.57 23.59 17.40
CA CYS A 53 3.58 22.65 16.88
C CYS A 53 3.90 22.22 15.43
N HIS A 54 2.89 22.13 14.56
CA HIS A 54 2.95 21.50 13.25
C HIS A 54 3.40 22.47 12.14
N ASN A 55 4.58 23.05 12.26
CA ASN A 55 5.19 23.89 11.21
C ASN A 55 6.59 23.40 10.82
N SER A 56 7.16 23.98 9.76
CA SER A 56 8.44 23.53 9.21
C SER A 56 9.62 23.65 10.18
N LEU A 57 9.52 24.47 11.24
CA LEU A 57 10.57 24.62 12.25
C LEU A 57 10.44 23.61 13.40
N SER A 58 9.21 23.17 13.74
CA SER A 58 8.95 22.31 14.90
C SER A 58 8.27 20.97 14.60
N ARG A 59 8.01 20.63 13.33
CA ARG A 59 7.33 19.39 12.93
C ARG A 59 7.96 18.12 13.49
N SER A 60 9.28 18.11 13.71
CA SER A 60 10.00 16.97 14.29
C SER A 60 9.52 16.59 15.71
N TYR A 61 8.95 17.54 16.44
CA TYR A 61 8.32 17.35 17.76
C TYR A 61 6.81 17.12 17.67
N ALA A 62 6.20 17.35 16.51
CA ALA A 62 4.76 17.30 16.26
C ALA A 62 4.39 16.13 15.32
N GLY A 63 4.96 14.95 15.59
CA GLY A 63 4.69 13.73 14.82
C GLY A 63 5.17 13.78 13.36
N GLY A 64 5.99 14.76 13.00
CA GLY A 64 6.46 14.98 11.63
C GLY A 64 5.45 15.68 10.72
N LEU A 65 4.28 16.11 11.21
CA LEU A 65 3.27 16.81 10.40
C LEU A 65 3.58 18.31 10.27
N ASP A 66 3.27 18.88 9.10
CA ASP A 66 3.52 20.28 8.78
C ASP A 66 2.31 20.89 8.06
N PHE A 67 1.63 21.83 8.72
CA PHE A 67 0.48 22.55 8.20
C PHE A 67 0.83 23.99 7.79
N SER A 68 2.11 24.32 7.63
CA SER A 68 2.55 25.67 7.21
C SER A 68 2.05 26.02 5.81
N THR A 69 1.92 25.01 4.94
CA THR A 69 1.36 25.17 3.59
C THR A 69 0.50 23.97 3.20
N TRP A 70 -0.40 24.18 2.24
CA TRP A 70 -1.23 23.14 1.66
C TRP A 70 -0.42 21.97 1.11
N ASP A 71 0.73 22.25 0.48
CA ASP A 71 1.58 21.21 -0.12
C ASP A 71 2.28 20.36 0.95
N LEU A 72 2.82 20.99 2.00
CA LEU A 72 3.55 20.30 3.08
C LEU A 72 2.63 19.40 3.92
N MET A 73 1.34 19.73 4.02
CA MET A 73 0.35 18.88 4.69
C MET A 73 0.30 17.47 4.08
N PHE A 74 0.45 17.37 2.76
CA PHE A 74 0.44 16.10 2.03
C PHE A 74 1.76 15.33 2.08
N ASP A 75 2.80 15.84 2.73
CA ASP A 75 3.97 15.04 3.09
C ASP A 75 3.62 13.96 4.12
N GLY A 76 2.55 14.17 4.89
CA GLY A 76 2.19 13.30 6.01
C GLY A 76 3.20 13.35 7.17
N GLY A 77 2.94 12.54 8.18
CA GLY A 77 3.76 12.42 9.39
C GLY A 77 4.29 11.01 9.60
N ARG A 78 4.77 10.75 10.81
CA ARG A 78 5.36 9.46 11.23
C ARG A 78 4.38 8.28 11.19
N ASN A 79 3.08 8.55 11.22
CA ASN A 79 2.02 7.55 11.16
C ASN A 79 1.22 7.57 9.84
N GLY A 80 1.66 8.35 8.84
CA GLY A 80 1.02 8.42 7.54
C GLY A 80 0.27 9.73 7.28
N THR A 81 -0.85 9.64 6.56
CA THR A 81 -1.57 10.79 6.00
C THR A 81 -2.41 11.53 7.05
N ALA A 82 -2.32 12.86 7.09
CA ALA A 82 -3.19 13.69 7.93
C ALA A 82 -4.57 13.94 7.29
N VAL A 83 -4.60 14.23 6.00
CA VAL A 83 -5.82 14.51 5.23
C VAL A 83 -5.83 13.65 3.98
N ILE A 84 -6.91 12.88 3.80
CA ILE A 84 -7.14 12.04 2.63
C ILE A 84 -8.29 12.69 1.84
N PRO A 85 -8.04 13.21 0.63
CA PRO A 85 -9.09 13.88 -0.13
C PRO A 85 -10.30 12.97 -0.36
N TYR A 86 -11.51 13.53 -0.19
CA TYR A 86 -12.80 12.86 -0.28
C TYR A 86 -13.08 11.81 0.80
N SER A 87 -12.23 11.65 1.81
CA SER A 87 -12.44 10.68 2.89
C SER A 87 -12.41 11.38 4.24
N VAL A 88 -13.58 11.88 4.66
CA VAL A 88 -13.79 12.53 5.95
C VAL A 88 -13.53 11.55 7.08
N GLU A 89 -14.12 10.37 6.99
CA GLU A 89 -14.10 9.35 8.03
C GLU A 89 -12.72 8.71 8.24
N ASN A 90 -11.77 8.90 7.32
CA ASN A 90 -10.41 8.35 7.43
C ASN A 90 -9.32 9.44 7.45
N SER A 91 -9.70 10.72 7.44
CA SER A 91 -8.75 11.82 7.55
C SER A 91 -8.36 12.07 9.01
N TYR A 92 -7.16 11.64 9.38
CA TYR A 92 -6.69 11.65 10.76
C TYR A 92 -6.82 13.02 11.45
N LEU A 93 -6.57 14.11 10.73
CA LEU A 93 -6.72 15.46 11.25
C LEU A 93 -8.02 15.62 12.06
N LEU A 94 -9.13 15.09 11.55
CA LEU A 94 -10.45 15.20 12.17
C LEU A 94 -10.57 14.42 13.48
N PHE A 95 -9.88 13.29 13.65
CA PHE A 95 -9.90 12.55 14.92
C PHE A 95 -9.19 13.31 16.04
N SER A 96 -8.12 14.03 15.70
CA SER A 96 -7.37 14.82 16.69
C SER A 96 -8.10 16.08 17.11
N VAL A 97 -8.87 16.72 16.21
CA VAL A 97 -9.55 17.99 16.51
C VAL A 97 -11.02 17.84 16.90
N ASN A 98 -11.60 16.66 16.74
CA ASN A 98 -12.98 16.40 17.15
C ASN A 98 -13.09 16.32 18.67
N THR A 99 -14.08 17.01 19.24
CA THR A 99 -14.41 16.96 20.66
C THR A 99 -15.79 16.34 20.93
N ASP A 100 -16.53 15.97 19.88
CA ASP A 100 -17.88 15.43 19.97
C ASP A 100 -17.93 13.98 19.48
N THR A 101 -18.17 13.05 20.40
CA THR A 101 -18.24 11.61 20.08
C THR A 101 -19.43 11.25 19.19
N LEU A 102 -20.41 12.15 19.01
CA LEU A 102 -21.52 11.97 18.08
C LEU A 102 -21.13 12.26 16.63
N LEU A 103 -20.08 13.05 16.40
CA LEU A 103 -19.58 13.40 15.06
C LEU A 103 -18.53 12.41 14.54
N GLY A 104 -17.96 11.58 15.42
CA GLY A 104 -16.98 10.58 15.05
C GLY A 104 -16.01 10.25 16.19
N PRO A 105 -14.90 9.53 15.88
CA PRO A 105 -13.86 9.23 16.85
C PRO A 105 -13.28 10.51 17.48
N VAL A 106 -12.94 10.41 18.76
CA VAL A 106 -12.25 11.46 19.53
C VAL A 106 -10.95 10.88 20.07
N LEU A 107 -9.83 11.50 19.74
CA LEU A 107 -8.51 11.11 20.26
C LEU A 107 -8.12 12.03 21.42
N LEU A 108 -7.67 11.44 22.53
CA LEU A 108 -7.16 12.19 23.69
C LEU A 108 -5.62 12.15 23.76
N PRO A 109 -4.96 13.28 24.07
CA PRO A 109 -5.55 14.61 24.19
C PRO A 109 -5.99 15.15 22.81
N THR A 110 -7.09 15.93 22.80
CA THR A 110 -7.55 16.63 21.60
C THR A 110 -6.62 17.79 21.23
N MET A 111 -6.72 18.24 19.99
CA MET A 111 -5.97 19.36 19.42
C MET A 111 -6.91 20.54 19.12
N PRO A 112 -6.45 21.79 19.25
CA PRO A 112 -5.11 22.21 19.71
C PRO A 112 -4.83 21.86 21.19
N TYR A 113 -3.61 21.40 21.47
CA TYR A 113 -3.23 20.91 22.81
C TYR A 113 -3.01 22.07 23.78
N LEU A 114 -3.68 22.03 24.95
CA LEU A 114 -3.63 23.07 26.00
C LEU A 114 -4.09 24.48 25.56
N GLU A 115 -4.80 24.55 24.44
CA GLU A 115 -5.37 25.77 23.87
C GLU A 115 -6.88 25.59 23.65
N ASP A 116 -7.58 26.65 23.29
CA ASP A 116 -9.02 26.54 22.97
C ASP A 116 -9.23 25.61 21.75
N HIS A 117 -10.12 24.64 21.93
CA HIS A 117 -10.50 23.71 20.87
C HIS A 117 -11.20 24.42 19.71
N LEU A 118 -11.26 23.74 18.55
CA LEU A 118 -12.03 24.25 17.42
C LEU A 118 -13.50 24.39 17.79
N SER A 119 -14.12 25.48 17.37
CA SER A 119 -15.58 25.61 17.42
C SER A 119 -16.24 24.58 16.51
N SER A 120 -17.51 24.25 16.76
CA SER A 120 -18.27 23.35 15.89
C SER A 120 -18.33 23.84 14.44
N GLN A 121 -18.32 25.16 14.23
CA GLN A 121 -18.28 25.75 12.89
C GLN A 121 -16.92 25.50 12.21
N GLU A 122 -15.81 25.73 12.90
CA GLU A 122 -14.46 25.46 12.36
C GLU A 122 -14.26 23.97 12.06
N TYR A 123 -14.71 23.08 12.95
CA TYR A 123 -14.70 21.64 12.69
C TYR A 123 -15.50 21.28 11.43
N THR A 124 -16.72 21.81 11.31
CA THR A 124 -17.57 21.59 10.13
C THR A 124 -16.94 22.14 8.85
N THR A 125 -16.25 23.27 8.92
CA THR A 125 -15.48 23.83 7.80
C THR A 125 -14.41 22.85 7.31
N LEU A 126 -13.65 22.24 8.23
CA LEU A 126 -12.66 21.22 7.85
C LEU A 126 -13.32 19.97 7.24
N VAL A 127 -14.43 19.50 7.83
CA VAL A 127 -15.19 18.34 7.33
C VAL A 127 -15.63 18.56 5.89
N ASN A 128 -16.30 19.69 5.62
CA ASN A 128 -16.81 20.00 4.28
C ASN A 128 -15.67 20.17 3.27
N TRP A 129 -14.60 20.86 3.66
CA TRP A 129 -13.44 21.02 2.79
C TRP A 129 -12.79 19.68 2.41
N ILE A 130 -12.66 18.74 3.36
CA ILE A 130 -12.14 17.40 3.07
C ILE A 130 -13.10 16.61 2.17
N ALA A 131 -14.40 16.69 2.43
CA ALA A 131 -15.43 16.07 1.60
C ALA A 131 -15.37 16.56 0.14
N ASP A 132 -15.02 17.83 -0.08
CA ASP A 132 -14.83 18.42 -1.41
C ASP A 132 -13.46 18.09 -2.05
N GLY A 133 -12.65 17.23 -1.42
CA GLY A 133 -11.33 16.82 -1.93
C GLY A 133 -10.17 17.65 -1.40
N ALA A 134 -10.38 18.42 -0.33
CA ALA A 134 -9.40 19.30 0.29
C ALA A 134 -8.69 20.23 -0.73
N PRO A 135 -9.44 20.96 -1.59
CA PRO A 135 -8.84 21.77 -2.65
C PRO A 135 -7.91 22.85 -2.10
N LYS A 136 -6.86 23.13 -2.86
CA LYS A 136 -5.98 24.29 -2.72
C LYS A 136 -6.76 25.57 -3.03
N LYS A 137 -6.23 26.73 -2.67
CA LYS A 137 -6.86 28.05 -2.89
C LYS A 137 -7.32 28.31 -4.34
N ASP A 138 -6.67 27.71 -5.33
CA ASP A 138 -6.99 27.81 -6.75
C ASP A 138 -7.95 26.71 -7.27
N GLY A 139 -8.41 25.83 -6.39
CA GLY A 139 -9.28 24.69 -6.72
C GLY A 139 -8.52 23.41 -7.06
N PHE A 140 -7.19 23.40 -7.06
CA PHE A 140 -6.41 22.19 -7.32
C PHE A 140 -6.60 21.14 -6.20
N ILE A 141 -6.83 19.88 -6.57
CA ILE A 141 -7.04 18.77 -5.63
C ILE A 141 -5.83 17.83 -5.70
N LYS A 142 -5.27 17.45 -4.55
CA LYS A 142 -4.05 16.63 -4.54
C LYS A 142 -4.30 15.30 -5.27
N PHE A 143 -3.32 14.93 -6.11
CA PHE A 143 -3.26 13.72 -6.93
C PHE A 143 -4.18 13.69 -8.16
N SER A 144 -4.88 14.78 -8.51
CA SER A 144 -5.73 14.84 -9.72
C SER A 144 -5.00 15.18 -11.02
N ASP A 145 -3.70 15.45 -10.95
CA ASP A 145 -2.85 16.00 -12.02
C ASP A 145 -2.16 14.97 -12.92
N ASN A 146 -2.03 13.72 -12.46
CA ASN A 146 -1.21 12.72 -13.15
C ASN A 146 -1.95 11.38 -13.30
N PRO A 147 -2.51 11.07 -14.49
CA PRO A 147 -3.15 9.78 -14.73
C PRO A 147 -2.16 8.61 -14.77
N ASN A 148 -0.86 8.86 -14.95
CA ASN A 148 0.20 7.83 -15.00
C ASN A 148 0.97 7.71 -13.68
N ARG A 149 0.36 8.19 -12.59
CA ARG A 149 0.92 8.10 -11.25
C ARG A 149 1.11 6.64 -10.86
N ARG A 150 2.32 6.31 -10.38
CA ARG A 150 2.65 5.04 -9.73
C ARG A 150 1.88 4.92 -8.43
N LYS A 151 1.21 3.79 -8.23
CA LYS A 151 0.25 3.60 -7.13
C LYS A 151 0.44 2.23 -6.52
N LEU A 152 0.25 2.14 -5.21
CA LEU A 152 0.00 0.87 -4.54
C LEU A 152 -1.49 0.74 -4.28
N TYR A 153 -2.05 -0.41 -4.59
CA TYR A 153 -3.42 -0.79 -4.28
C TYR A 153 -3.39 -1.82 -3.17
N ILE A 154 -4.05 -1.54 -2.04
CA ILE A 154 -4.07 -2.41 -0.87
C ILE A 154 -5.52 -2.73 -0.52
N VAL A 155 -5.92 -4.00 -0.61
CA VAL A 155 -7.28 -4.40 -0.20
C VAL A 155 -7.42 -4.33 1.31
N ILE A 156 -8.55 -3.81 1.75
CA ILE A 156 -8.95 -3.68 3.15
C ILE A 156 -10.13 -4.63 3.36
N GLN A 157 -9.85 -5.87 3.79
CA GLN A 157 -10.88 -6.89 3.95
C GLN A 157 -11.96 -6.50 4.98
N GLY A 158 -11.60 -5.69 5.97
CA GLY A 158 -12.50 -5.33 7.07
C GLY A 158 -13.63 -4.37 6.70
N CYS A 159 -13.60 -3.73 5.52
CA CYS A 159 -14.60 -2.73 5.16
C CYS A 159 -14.72 -2.42 3.66
N ASP A 160 -14.59 -3.45 2.80
CA ASP A 160 -14.86 -3.35 1.35
C ASP A 160 -14.26 -2.12 0.67
N LYS A 161 -12.99 -1.87 0.99
CA LYS A 161 -12.24 -0.74 0.46
C LYS A 161 -10.92 -1.21 -0.14
N VAL A 162 -10.40 -0.40 -1.06
CA VAL A 162 -9.01 -0.46 -1.51
C VAL A 162 -8.34 0.86 -1.14
N ALA A 163 -7.29 0.79 -0.32
CA ALA A 163 -6.42 1.94 -0.08
C ALA A 163 -5.53 2.14 -1.30
N VAL A 164 -5.55 3.34 -1.87
CA VAL A 164 -4.66 3.75 -2.95
C VAL A 164 -3.59 4.64 -2.34
N VAL A 165 -2.33 4.26 -2.46
CA VAL A 165 -1.17 4.99 -1.93
C VAL A 165 -0.34 5.52 -3.09
N ASP A 166 -0.01 6.80 -3.07
CA ASP A 166 0.94 7.38 -4.03
C ASP A 166 2.34 6.85 -3.74
N GLU A 167 2.98 6.26 -4.74
CA GLU A 167 4.30 5.67 -4.57
C GLU A 167 5.35 6.76 -4.27
N ALA A 168 5.30 7.93 -4.90
CA ALA A 168 6.34 8.94 -4.72
C ALA A 168 6.33 9.54 -3.30
N SER A 169 5.17 10.01 -2.83
CA SER A 169 5.01 10.62 -1.51
C SER A 169 4.82 9.60 -0.39
N LYS A 170 4.48 8.35 -0.72
CA LYS A 170 4.22 7.26 0.24
C LYS A 170 3.06 7.59 1.19
N VAL A 171 2.06 8.34 0.74
CA VAL A 171 0.85 8.65 1.54
C VAL A 171 -0.40 8.10 0.86
N ILE A 172 -1.40 7.75 1.66
CA ILE A 172 -2.71 7.33 1.15
C ILE A 172 -3.32 8.49 0.38
N MET A 173 -3.56 8.29 -0.91
CA MET A 173 -4.24 9.26 -1.75
C MET A 173 -5.75 9.11 -1.66
N ARG A 174 -6.30 7.89 -1.65
CA ARG A 174 -7.74 7.63 -1.67
C ARG A 174 -8.06 6.32 -0.96
N TYR A 175 -9.30 6.19 -0.52
CA TYR A 175 -9.95 4.89 -0.31
C TYR A 175 -11.03 4.75 -1.38
N ILE A 176 -11.02 3.64 -2.11
CA ILE A 176 -12.01 3.33 -3.13
C ILE A 176 -12.94 2.27 -2.58
N ASP A 177 -14.25 2.56 -2.58
CA ASP A 177 -15.27 1.56 -2.25
C ASP A 177 -15.32 0.49 -3.35
N VAL A 178 -15.38 -0.76 -2.92
CA VAL A 178 -15.45 -1.93 -3.80
C VAL A 178 -16.60 -2.84 -3.34
N GLY A 179 -16.94 -3.83 -4.16
CA GLY A 179 -18.12 -4.68 -3.92
C GLY A 179 -19.38 -4.06 -4.52
N ASN A 180 -20.49 -4.79 -4.42
CA ASN A 180 -21.80 -4.37 -4.92
C ASN A 180 -22.95 -4.60 -3.91
N ASN A 181 -22.67 -5.16 -2.72
CA ASN A 181 -23.67 -5.40 -1.69
C ASN A 181 -23.45 -4.50 -0.45
N PRO A 182 -24.15 -3.35 -0.35
CA PRO A 182 -23.95 -2.42 0.77
C PRO A 182 -24.44 -2.95 2.13
N ASN A 183 -25.10 -4.11 2.18
CA ASN A 183 -25.67 -4.67 3.41
C ASN A 183 -24.76 -5.72 4.07
N GLN A 184 -23.60 -6.01 3.48
CA GLN A 184 -22.69 -7.04 3.94
C GLN A 184 -21.25 -6.65 3.59
N ILE A 185 -20.31 -7.00 4.46
CA ILE A 185 -18.88 -6.96 4.10
C ILE A 185 -18.56 -8.16 3.21
N GLU A 186 -18.24 -7.91 1.95
CA GLU A 186 -17.87 -8.91 0.95
C GLU A 186 -16.43 -9.39 1.10
N SER A 187 -15.59 -8.65 1.85
CA SER A 187 -14.22 -9.00 2.18
C SER A 187 -13.32 -9.12 0.92
N PRO A 188 -12.95 -8.00 0.29
CA PRO A 188 -12.05 -8.00 -0.87
C PRO A 188 -10.72 -8.68 -0.50
N HIS A 189 -10.37 -9.74 -1.23
CA HIS A 189 -9.29 -10.65 -0.83
C HIS A 189 -7.97 -10.39 -1.55
N GLN A 190 -8.02 -10.18 -2.87
CA GLN A 190 -6.84 -9.90 -3.67
C GLN A 190 -7.12 -8.76 -4.65
N VAL A 191 -6.12 -7.89 -4.81
CA VAL A 191 -6.07 -6.90 -5.88
C VAL A 191 -4.89 -7.21 -6.81
N ARG A 192 -5.10 -7.13 -8.12
CA ARG A 192 -4.03 -7.30 -9.12
C ARG A 192 -4.13 -6.18 -10.16
N VAL A 193 -3.03 -5.49 -10.40
CA VAL A 193 -2.87 -4.56 -11.53
C VAL A 193 -2.53 -5.36 -12.79
N SER A 194 -3.14 -5.03 -13.93
CA SER A 194 -2.79 -5.61 -15.23
C SER A 194 -1.35 -5.28 -15.62
N GLU A 195 -0.71 -6.14 -16.40
CA GLU A 195 0.69 -5.96 -16.80
C GLU A 195 0.95 -4.65 -17.56
N ASP A 196 -0.05 -4.17 -18.32
CA ASP A 196 0.00 -2.87 -19.00
C ASP A 196 -0.23 -1.66 -18.09
N GLY A 197 -0.52 -1.90 -16.80
CA GLY A 197 -0.74 -0.88 -15.78
C GLY A 197 -2.03 -0.07 -15.97
N GLN A 198 -2.93 -0.46 -16.88
CA GLN A 198 -4.14 0.31 -17.22
C GLN A 198 -5.34 0.00 -16.33
N TYR A 199 -5.39 -1.21 -15.76
CA TYR A 199 -6.51 -1.67 -14.95
C TYR A 199 -6.04 -2.34 -13.67
N TRP A 200 -6.89 -2.31 -12.65
CA TRP A 200 -6.75 -3.16 -11.49
C TRP A 200 -8.06 -3.93 -11.26
N TYR A 201 -7.91 -5.12 -10.69
CA TYR A 201 -8.98 -6.08 -10.51
C TYR A 201 -9.05 -6.50 -9.07
N VAL A 202 -10.26 -6.70 -8.53
CA VAL A 202 -10.48 -7.12 -7.15
C VAL A 202 -11.51 -8.24 -7.07
N VAL A 203 -11.23 -9.22 -6.21
CA VAL A 203 -12.07 -10.39 -5.92
C VAL A 203 -12.48 -10.40 -4.45
N PHE A 204 -13.55 -11.10 -4.11
CA PHE A 204 -14.20 -11.04 -2.80
C PHE A 204 -14.48 -12.44 -2.25
N ILE A 205 -14.12 -12.69 -0.99
CA ILE A 205 -14.41 -14.00 -0.36
C ILE A 205 -15.92 -14.20 -0.28
N ASN A 206 -16.64 -13.21 0.24
CA ASN A 206 -18.07 -13.32 0.51
C ASN A 206 -18.94 -12.67 -0.57
N GLY A 207 -18.36 -12.37 -1.73
CA GLY A 207 -19.04 -11.81 -2.90
C GLY A 207 -19.21 -12.81 -4.03
N ASP A 208 -19.88 -12.38 -5.11
CA ASP A 208 -20.14 -13.20 -6.30
C ASP A 208 -19.64 -12.55 -7.60
N ILE A 209 -18.77 -11.56 -7.49
CA ILE A 209 -18.29 -10.72 -8.59
C ILE A 209 -16.77 -10.62 -8.66
N LEU A 210 -16.27 -10.34 -9.86
CA LEU A 210 -14.95 -9.76 -10.12
C LEU A 210 -15.17 -8.33 -10.64
N GLN A 211 -14.51 -7.34 -10.04
CA GLN A 211 -14.56 -5.95 -10.50
C GLN A 211 -13.28 -5.53 -11.20
N LYS A 212 -13.42 -4.63 -12.17
CA LYS A 212 -12.35 -4.03 -12.97
C LYS A 212 -12.44 -2.51 -12.87
N PHE A 213 -11.33 -1.89 -12.50
CA PHE A 213 -11.20 -0.45 -12.34
C PHE A 213 -10.08 0.08 -13.22
N ARG A 214 -10.20 1.32 -13.70
CA ARG A 214 -9.16 1.99 -14.50
C ARG A 214 -8.16 2.67 -13.57
N THR A 215 -6.87 2.45 -13.77
CA THR A 215 -5.82 2.99 -12.87
C THR A 215 -5.59 4.50 -13.02
N SER A 216 -6.00 5.12 -14.14
CA SER A 216 -5.80 6.55 -14.37
C SER A 216 -6.61 7.44 -13.45
N ASP A 217 -7.80 6.98 -13.06
CA ASP A 217 -8.79 7.73 -12.26
C ASP A 217 -9.44 6.90 -11.15
N ASP A 218 -9.08 5.61 -11.03
CA ASP A 218 -9.62 4.63 -10.09
C ASP A 218 -11.14 4.41 -10.23
N SER A 219 -11.70 4.68 -11.41
CA SER A 219 -13.13 4.47 -11.70
C SER A 219 -13.45 3.02 -12.00
N LEU A 220 -14.61 2.54 -11.55
CA LEU A 220 -15.16 1.23 -11.93
C LEU A 220 -15.54 1.24 -13.42
N VAL A 221 -14.98 0.31 -14.20
CA VAL A 221 -15.18 0.23 -15.66
C VAL A 221 -15.72 -1.12 -16.12
N GLY A 222 -15.84 -2.09 -15.22
CA GLY A 222 -16.46 -3.37 -15.54
C GLY A 222 -16.66 -4.24 -14.30
N GLU A 223 -17.65 -5.11 -14.38
CA GLU A 223 -18.00 -6.08 -13.35
C GLU A 223 -18.53 -7.33 -14.05
N VAL A 224 -18.27 -8.49 -13.45
CA VAL A 224 -18.79 -9.77 -13.93
C VAL A 224 -19.20 -10.63 -12.75
N ASN A 225 -20.42 -11.17 -12.81
CA ASN A 225 -20.87 -12.18 -11.85
C ASN A 225 -20.18 -13.51 -12.18
N ILE A 226 -19.44 -14.03 -11.21
CA ILE A 226 -18.70 -15.29 -11.28
C ILE A 226 -19.34 -16.38 -10.40
N THR A 227 -20.53 -16.12 -9.85
CA THR A 227 -21.23 -16.91 -8.81
C THR A 227 -20.53 -16.87 -7.45
N SER A 228 -21.09 -17.48 -6.41
CA SER A 228 -20.49 -17.47 -5.06
C SER A 228 -19.64 -18.73 -4.84
N ALA A 229 -18.36 -18.55 -4.49
CA ALA A 229 -17.45 -19.66 -4.22
C ALA A 229 -16.19 -19.27 -3.41
N ALA A 230 -16.36 -18.48 -2.34
CA ALA A 230 -15.25 -18.10 -1.45
C ALA A 230 -13.99 -17.62 -2.22
N TRP A 231 -14.15 -16.64 -3.12
CA TRP A 231 -13.11 -16.27 -4.07
C TRP A 231 -11.92 -15.60 -3.39
N ASN A 232 -10.71 -16.11 -3.65
CA ASN A 232 -9.50 -15.67 -2.95
C ASN A 232 -8.52 -14.96 -3.88
N THR A 233 -7.96 -15.66 -4.88
CA THR A 233 -6.92 -15.08 -5.75
C THR A 233 -7.32 -15.05 -7.21
N LEU A 234 -6.60 -14.26 -7.99
CA LEU A 234 -6.71 -14.04 -9.41
C LEU A 234 -5.33 -14.23 -10.06
N VAL A 235 -5.27 -15.11 -11.06
CA VAL A 235 -4.09 -15.35 -11.89
C VAL A 235 -4.38 -14.89 -13.32
N PHE A 236 -3.49 -14.10 -13.92
CA PHE A 236 -3.63 -13.71 -15.32
C PHE A 236 -3.00 -14.74 -16.25
N SER A 237 -3.67 -14.99 -17.39
CA SER A 237 -3.01 -15.53 -18.59
C SER A 237 -1.86 -14.63 -19.04
N SER A 238 -0.90 -15.19 -19.78
CA SER A 238 0.25 -14.43 -20.29
C SER A 238 -0.13 -13.34 -21.30
N SER A 239 -1.28 -13.46 -21.96
CA SER A 239 -1.88 -12.44 -22.83
C SER A 239 -2.59 -11.33 -22.05
N GLY A 240 -2.86 -11.52 -20.76
CA GLY A 240 -3.63 -10.59 -19.93
C GLY A 240 -5.13 -10.49 -20.29
N ASP A 241 -5.63 -11.32 -21.22
CA ASP A 241 -7.02 -11.28 -21.69
C ASP A 241 -7.95 -12.17 -20.88
N THR A 242 -7.41 -13.20 -20.21
CA THR A 242 -8.13 -14.13 -19.35
C THR A 242 -7.60 -14.05 -17.92
N GLY A 243 -8.52 -13.96 -16.96
CA GLY A 243 -8.26 -14.07 -15.53
C GLY A 243 -8.85 -15.34 -14.95
N PHE A 244 -8.08 -16.05 -14.13
CA PHE A 244 -8.47 -17.26 -13.43
C PHE A 244 -8.68 -16.95 -11.95
N VAL A 245 -9.93 -16.92 -11.50
CA VAL A 245 -10.29 -16.60 -10.11
C VAL A 245 -10.50 -17.89 -9.33
N ASN A 246 -9.77 -18.06 -8.23
CA ASN A 246 -9.72 -19.28 -7.44
C ASN A 246 -10.75 -19.25 -6.30
N GLY A 247 -11.67 -20.21 -6.31
CA GLY A 247 -12.64 -20.46 -5.24
C GLY A 247 -12.19 -21.65 -4.40
N THR A 248 -11.46 -21.37 -3.31
CA THR A 248 -10.70 -22.39 -2.59
C THR A 248 -11.59 -23.43 -1.92
N VAL A 249 -12.64 -23.01 -1.22
CA VAL A 249 -13.46 -23.93 -0.41
C VAL A 249 -14.31 -24.83 -1.30
N GLU A 250 -14.87 -24.27 -2.37
CA GLU A 250 -15.72 -24.94 -3.33
C GLU A 250 -14.93 -25.79 -4.34
N GLY A 251 -13.61 -25.58 -4.43
CA GLY A 251 -12.75 -26.35 -5.33
C GLY A 251 -13.02 -26.02 -6.80
N ILE A 252 -13.20 -24.73 -7.12
CA ILE A 252 -13.47 -24.29 -8.48
C ILE A 252 -12.59 -23.12 -8.90
N ILE A 253 -12.41 -22.96 -10.20
CA ILE A 253 -11.78 -21.79 -10.81
C ILE A 253 -12.75 -21.20 -11.84
N ALA A 254 -12.95 -19.88 -11.78
CA ALA A 254 -13.64 -19.12 -12.81
C ALA A 254 -12.64 -18.58 -13.84
N ALA A 255 -12.78 -18.97 -15.10
CA ALA A 255 -12.08 -18.34 -16.22
C ALA A 255 -12.94 -17.19 -16.76
N VAL A 256 -12.39 -15.98 -16.73
CA VAL A 256 -13.08 -14.73 -17.06
C VAL A 256 -12.34 -14.02 -18.18
N ASN A 257 -13.07 -13.61 -19.22
CA ASN A 257 -12.54 -12.68 -20.21
C ASN A 257 -12.47 -11.26 -19.61
N LEU A 258 -11.27 -10.71 -19.46
CA LEU A 258 -11.01 -9.43 -18.79
C LEU A 258 -11.24 -8.21 -19.68
N ASN A 259 -11.39 -8.41 -20.99
CA ASN A 259 -11.73 -7.36 -21.94
C ASN A 259 -13.23 -7.10 -21.97
N SER A 260 -14.03 -8.16 -22.13
CA SER A 260 -15.50 -8.07 -22.13
C SER A 260 -16.13 -8.16 -20.74
N MET A 261 -15.35 -8.52 -19.71
CA MET A 261 -15.86 -8.83 -18.36
C MET A 261 -16.98 -9.86 -18.42
N THR A 262 -16.69 -11.02 -18.99
CA THR A 262 -17.65 -12.13 -19.12
C THR A 262 -17.06 -13.43 -18.62
N LEU A 263 -17.84 -14.18 -17.82
CA LEU A 263 -17.49 -15.53 -17.40
C LEU A 263 -17.46 -16.46 -18.62
N GLN A 264 -16.34 -17.14 -18.83
CA GLN A 264 -16.14 -18.08 -19.95
C GLN A 264 -16.40 -19.52 -19.51
N ASN A 265 -15.88 -19.92 -18.35
CA ASN A 265 -16.01 -21.28 -17.82
C ASN A 265 -15.83 -21.34 -16.30
N LEU A 266 -16.41 -22.35 -15.68
CA LEU A 266 -16.12 -22.79 -14.31
C LEU A 266 -15.60 -24.23 -14.37
N PHE A 267 -14.46 -24.51 -13.75
CA PHE A 267 -13.88 -25.85 -13.74
C PHE A 267 -13.33 -26.23 -12.37
N THR A 268 -13.34 -27.52 -12.07
CA THR A 268 -12.99 -28.06 -10.74
C THR A 268 -11.49 -28.24 -10.59
N ILE A 269 -10.95 -27.71 -9.49
CA ILE A 269 -9.57 -27.93 -9.03
C ILE A 269 -9.64 -28.14 -7.51
N SER A 270 -8.85 -29.03 -6.94
CA SER A 270 -8.89 -29.26 -5.49
C SER A 270 -8.26 -28.09 -4.73
N TYR A 271 -9.06 -27.39 -3.92
CA TYR A 271 -8.63 -26.31 -3.02
C TYR A 271 -7.69 -25.27 -3.67
N PRO A 272 -8.05 -24.70 -4.84
CA PRO A 272 -7.17 -23.77 -5.55
C PRO A 272 -6.98 -22.53 -4.70
N HIS A 273 -5.73 -22.12 -4.45
CA HIS A 273 -5.45 -20.87 -3.74
C HIS A 273 -4.59 -19.95 -4.57
N GLY A 274 -3.27 -20.02 -4.50
CA GLY A 274 -2.35 -19.22 -5.29
C GLY A 274 -1.92 -19.90 -6.58
N GLY A 275 -1.31 -19.16 -7.51
CA GLY A 275 -0.90 -19.74 -8.79
C GLY A 275 -0.10 -18.83 -9.70
N ILE A 276 0.51 -19.45 -10.70
CA ILE A 276 1.34 -18.82 -11.73
C ILE A 276 1.02 -19.37 -13.11
N VAL A 277 1.28 -18.59 -14.15
CA VAL A 277 1.30 -19.06 -15.54
C VAL A 277 2.75 -19.20 -16.00
N SER A 278 3.05 -20.28 -16.71
CA SER A 278 4.39 -20.51 -17.28
C SER A 278 4.75 -19.41 -18.28
N PRO A 279 6.03 -19.06 -18.46
CA PRO A 279 6.44 -17.98 -19.36
C PRO A 279 6.00 -18.17 -20.83
N ASP A 280 5.81 -19.42 -21.26
CA ASP A 280 5.30 -19.75 -22.60
C ASP A 280 3.77 -19.64 -22.72
N GLY A 281 3.06 -19.31 -21.64
CA GLY A 281 1.60 -19.18 -21.59
C GLY A 281 0.84 -20.49 -21.64
N ARG A 282 1.52 -21.64 -21.67
CA ARG A 282 0.88 -22.93 -21.90
C ARG A 282 0.25 -23.53 -20.65
N TYR A 283 0.90 -23.38 -19.50
CA TYR A 283 0.47 -24.05 -18.27
C TYR A 283 0.18 -23.05 -17.17
N MET A 284 -0.94 -23.25 -16.47
CA MET A 284 -1.16 -22.64 -15.17
C MET A 284 -0.85 -23.66 -14.08
N TYR A 285 -0.12 -23.23 -13.06
CA TYR A 285 0.15 -24.02 -11.86
C TYR A 285 -0.61 -23.39 -10.70
N VAL A 286 -1.36 -24.19 -9.95
CA VAL A 286 -2.22 -23.73 -8.87
C VAL A 286 -1.98 -24.58 -7.62
N THR A 287 -1.85 -23.94 -6.47
CA THR A 287 -1.71 -24.64 -5.19
C THR A 287 -3.01 -25.32 -4.78
N SER A 288 -2.89 -26.44 -4.06
CA SER A 288 -4.03 -27.11 -3.41
C SER A 288 -3.91 -26.96 -1.90
N GLN A 289 -4.48 -25.90 -1.32
CA GLN A 289 -4.16 -25.40 0.02
C GLN A 289 -4.41 -26.37 1.18
N ASN A 290 -5.31 -27.34 1.03
CA ASN A 290 -5.52 -28.39 2.04
C ASN A 290 -4.79 -29.68 1.69
N GLY A 291 -3.68 -29.64 0.96
CA GLY A 291 -3.06 -30.84 0.42
C GLY A 291 -1.54 -30.90 0.46
N ASN A 292 -1.00 -31.86 -0.29
CA ASN A 292 0.43 -32.09 -0.45
C ASN A 292 0.89 -31.99 -1.92
N PHE A 293 0.15 -31.27 -2.75
CA PHE A 293 0.38 -31.19 -4.19
C PHE A 293 -0.01 -29.82 -4.77
N ILE A 294 0.41 -29.59 -6.00
CA ILE A 294 -0.09 -28.52 -6.87
C ILE A 294 -0.75 -29.14 -8.10
N THR A 295 -1.63 -28.39 -8.75
CA THR A 295 -2.31 -28.79 -9.98
C THR A 295 -1.75 -28.02 -11.17
N LYS A 296 -1.32 -28.74 -12.21
CA LYS A 296 -0.87 -28.20 -13.49
C LYS A 296 -1.99 -28.30 -14.51
N VAL A 297 -2.42 -27.16 -15.05
CA VAL A 297 -3.55 -27.00 -15.95
C VAL A 297 -3.04 -26.62 -17.34
N ASP A 298 -3.41 -27.37 -18.40
CA ASP A 298 -3.02 -27.06 -19.78
C ASP A 298 -3.98 -26.02 -20.39
N LEU A 299 -3.52 -24.78 -20.50
CA LEU A 299 -4.30 -23.66 -21.02
C LEU A 299 -4.55 -23.75 -22.54
N SER A 300 -3.80 -24.59 -23.27
CA SER A 300 -4.01 -24.78 -24.72
C SER A 300 -5.30 -25.54 -25.05
N THR A 301 -5.93 -26.15 -24.05
CA THR A 301 -7.19 -26.90 -24.18
C THR A 301 -8.43 -26.03 -23.92
N ALA A 302 -8.25 -24.71 -23.79
CA ALA A 302 -9.35 -23.77 -23.59
C ALA A 302 -10.53 -24.00 -24.58
N PRO A 303 -11.79 -23.89 -24.12
CA PRO A 303 -12.18 -23.45 -22.77
C PRO A 303 -12.27 -24.59 -21.74
N PHE A 304 -11.97 -25.85 -22.10
CA PHE A 304 -12.08 -27.01 -21.21
C PHE A 304 -10.69 -27.53 -20.81
N TYR A 305 -10.30 -27.24 -19.58
CA TYR A 305 -8.91 -27.41 -19.17
C TYR A 305 -8.59 -28.81 -18.65
N ASP A 306 -7.69 -29.51 -19.35
CA ASP A 306 -7.04 -30.70 -18.83
C ASP A 306 -6.09 -30.33 -17.69
N ASN A 307 -5.99 -31.20 -16.68
CA ASN A 307 -5.08 -30.99 -15.55
C ASN A 307 -4.40 -32.26 -15.06
N SER A 308 -3.31 -32.08 -14.34
CA SER A 308 -2.52 -33.15 -13.72
C SER A 308 -1.97 -32.71 -12.36
N THR A 309 -1.70 -33.68 -11.50
CA THR A 309 -1.20 -33.44 -10.14
C THR A 309 0.33 -33.53 -10.09
N ILE A 310 0.96 -32.59 -9.41
CA ILE A 310 2.39 -32.63 -9.05
C ILE A 310 2.49 -32.66 -7.52
N VAL A 311 2.94 -33.79 -6.98
CA VAL A 311 3.13 -33.94 -5.53
C VAL A 311 4.36 -33.16 -5.05
N LEU A 312 4.23 -32.51 -3.89
CA LEU A 312 5.30 -31.70 -3.30
C LEU A 312 6.49 -32.52 -2.79
N VAL A 313 6.28 -33.83 -2.62
CA VAL A 313 7.30 -34.82 -2.30
C VAL A 313 7.26 -35.92 -3.36
N PRO A 314 8.34 -36.14 -4.13
CA PRO A 314 8.39 -37.19 -5.12
C PRO A 314 8.01 -38.56 -4.56
N GLY A 315 7.07 -39.24 -5.21
CA GLY A 315 6.57 -40.57 -4.81
C GLY A 315 5.51 -40.56 -3.70
N ALA A 316 5.13 -39.40 -3.16
CA ALA A 316 4.00 -39.30 -2.25
C ALA A 316 2.67 -39.59 -2.97
N ILE A 317 1.69 -40.03 -2.19
CA ILE A 317 0.30 -40.16 -2.66
C ILE A 317 -0.37 -38.78 -2.49
N PRO A 318 -1.04 -38.25 -3.53
CA PRO A 318 -1.83 -37.04 -3.40
C PRO A 318 -2.85 -37.14 -2.27
N SER A 319 -2.91 -36.11 -1.43
CA SER A 319 -3.84 -35.98 -0.32
C SER A 319 -4.41 -34.58 -0.32
N THR A 320 -5.71 -34.48 -0.05
CA THR A 320 -6.44 -33.23 0.19
C THR A 320 -6.77 -33.06 1.68
N SER A 321 -5.91 -33.62 2.56
CA SER A 321 -6.00 -33.43 4.00
C SER A 321 -5.05 -32.33 4.45
N ALA A 322 -5.62 -31.31 5.12
CA ALA A 322 -4.86 -30.21 5.69
C ALA A 322 -3.88 -30.67 6.80
N GLY A 323 -2.88 -29.86 7.07
CA GLY A 323 -1.95 -30.00 8.19
C GLY A 323 -0.65 -30.72 7.88
N THR A 324 -0.32 -30.98 6.60
CA THR A 324 1.01 -31.49 6.22
C THR A 324 1.88 -30.42 5.57
N TYR A 325 1.47 -29.91 4.41
CA TYR A 325 2.22 -28.87 3.68
C TYR A 325 1.39 -27.63 3.48
N ASP A 326 0.13 -27.82 3.06
CA ASP A 326 -0.85 -26.77 2.85
C ASP A 326 -0.29 -25.65 1.94
N PRO A 327 -0.03 -25.97 0.66
CA PRO A 327 0.61 -25.03 -0.25
C PRO A 327 -0.27 -23.78 -0.47
N HIS A 328 0.26 -22.59 -0.22
CA HIS A 328 -0.54 -21.36 -0.18
C HIS A 328 -0.43 -20.55 -1.48
N GLU A 329 0.78 -20.08 -1.80
CA GLU A 329 1.06 -19.24 -2.97
C GLU A 329 2.25 -19.79 -3.78
N MET A 330 2.36 -19.32 -5.03
CA MET A 330 3.45 -19.67 -5.93
C MET A 330 4.09 -18.42 -6.54
N THR A 331 5.36 -18.55 -6.91
CA THR A 331 6.04 -17.54 -7.72
C THR A 331 7.11 -18.16 -8.61
N LEU A 332 7.46 -17.49 -9.71
CA LEU A 332 8.60 -17.86 -10.54
C LEU A 332 9.89 -17.26 -9.97
N THR A 333 11.02 -17.94 -10.17
CA THR A 333 12.33 -17.29 -10.00
C THR A 333 12.51 -16.18 -11.05
N PRO A 334 13.36 -15.17 -10.79
CA PRO A 334 13.67 -14.10 -11.75
C PRO A 334 14.04 -14.57 -13.16
N ASP A 335 14.71 -15.71 -13.26
CA ASP A 335 15.12 -16.31 -14.54
C ASP A 335 13.98 -17.07 -15.27
N GLY A 336 12.81 -17.22 -14.65
CA GLY A 336 11.67 -17.96 -15.19
C GLY A 336 11.88 -19.48 -15.34
N THR A 337 12.97 -20.04 -14.82
CA THR A 337 13.33 -21.46 -15.02
C THR A 337 12.84 -22.37 -13.90
N ARG A 338 12.49 -21.79 -12.74
CA ARG A 338 12.04 -22.51 -11.54
C ARG A 338 10.81 -21.83 -10.98
N TYR A 339 10.04 -22.59 -10.21
CA TYR A 339 8.94 -22.06 -9.42
C TYR A 339 9.11 -22.41 -7.95
N MET A 340 8.61 -21.54 -7.08
CA MET A 340 8.60 -21.69 -5.63
C MET A 340 7.16 -21.86 -5.14
N VAL A 341 6.99 -22.67 -4.10
CA VAL A 341 5.69 -22.94 -3.44
C VAL A 341 5.85 -22.68 -1.95
N SER A 342 5.03 -21.80 -1.37
CA SER A 342 4.96 -21.62 0.08
C SER A 342 4.12 -22.73 0.69
N CYS A 343 4.61 -23.37 1.75
CA CYS A 343 3.93 -24.45 2.46
C CYS A 343 3.61 -23.98 3.89
N GLN A 344 2.39 -23.49 4.10
CA GLN A 344 2.03 -22.76 5.33
C GLN A 344 2.13 -23.65 6.59
N ALA A 345 1.81 -24.94 6.47
CA ALA A 345 1.78 -25.86 7.61
C ALA A 345 3.17 -26.39 7.99
N SER A 346 4.06 -26.55 7.00
CA SER A 346 5.42 -27.04 7.25
C SER A 346 6.45 -25.93 7.48
N ASN A 347 6.09 -24.65 7.27
CA ASN A 347 6.99 -23.50 7.37
C ASN A 347 8.16 -23.57 6.38
N GLU A 348 7.86 -24.05 5.16
CA GLU A 348 8.84 -24.28 4.11
C GLU A 348 8.50 -23.50 2.84
N VAL A 349 9.52 -23.16 2.06
CA VAL A 349 9.42 -22.84 0.64
C VAL A 349 10.04 -23.99 -0.16
N ARG A 350 9.29 -24.56 -1.10
CA ARG A 350 9.77 -25.65 -1.97
C ARG A 350 10.06 -25.13 -3.36
N VAL A 351 11.23 -25.44 -3.90
CA VAL A 351 11.69 -24.98 -5.21
C VAL A 351 11.65 -26.13 -6.19
N PHE A 352 11.06 -25.92 -7.36
CA PHE A 352 10.94 -26.91 -8.41
C PHE A 352 11.49 -26.37 -9.73
N GLN A 353 12.03 -27.28 -10.54
CA GLN A 353 12.42 -27.00 -11.92
C GLN A 353 11.16 -26.92 -12.80
N LEU A 354 10.96 -25.83 -13.53
CA LEU A 354 9.74 -25.64 -14.33
C LEU A 354 9.66 -26.61 -15.52
N SER A 355 10.79 -26.97 -16.12
CA SER A 355 10.83 -27.78 -17.34
C SER A 355 10.39 -29.24 -17.17
N ASN A 356 10.44 -29.76 -15.95
CA ASN A 356 10.14 -31.17 -15.66
C ASN A 356 9.49 -31.39 -14.29
N ASP A 357 9.10 -30.32 -13.60
CA ASP A 357 8.42 -30.33 -12.31
C ASP A 357 9.19 -31.09 -11.20
N SER A 358 10.52 -31.18 -11.30
CA SER A 358 11.35 -31.86 -10.29
C SER A 358 11.65 -30.97 -9.09
N LEU A 359 11.47 -31.49 -7.87
CA LEU A 359 11.86 -30.80 -6.63
C LEU A 359 13.39 -30.61 -6.57
N LEU A 360 13.83 -29.36 -6.41
CA LEU A 360 15.24 -28.96 -6.35
C LEU A 360 15.70 -28.65 -4.92
N ALA A 361 14.86 -27.99 -4.12
CA ALA A 361 15.22 -27.55 -2.79
C ALA A 361 14.00 -27.43 -1.86
N VAL A 362 14.27 -27.53 -0.56
CA VAL A 362 13.33 -27.23 0.53
C VAL A 362 14.03 -26.24 1.44
N ILE A 363 13.45 -25.05 1.60
CA ILE A 363 14.01 -23.92 2.33
C ILE A 363 13.15 -23.69 3.57
N ASN A 364 13.74 -23.78 4.76
CA ASN A 364 13.03 -23.44 5.99
C ASN A 364 12.89 -21.91 6.12
N VAL A 365 11.70 -21.45 6.46
CA VAL A 365 11.38 -20.03 6.68
C VAL A 365 10.62 -19.85 7.99
N GLY A 366 10.12 -18.64 8.25
CA GLY A 366 9.29 -18.35 9.42
C GLY A 366 7.93 -19.05 9.39
N GLN A 367 7.22 -18.99 10.52
CA GLN A 367 5.92 -19.64 10.67
C GLN A 367 4.86 -19.05 9.73
N TYR A 368 4.05 -19.92 9.14
CA TYR A 368 2.92 -19.57 8.26
C TYR A 368 3.34 -18.70 7.06
N PRO A 369 4.23 -19.22 6.18
CA PRO A 369 4.60 -18.55 4.94
C PRO A 369 3.41 -18.43 3.98
N GLN A 370 3.10 -17.22 3.52
CA GLN A 370 1.92 -16.93 2.71
C GLN A 370 2.25 -16.33 1.34
N GLU A 371 2.60 -15.04 1.27
CA GLU A 371 2.66 -14.27 0.02
C GLU A 371 4.09 -14.08 -0.48
N PHE A 372 4.28 -14.14 -1.80
CA PHE A 372 5.56 -13.89 -2.45
C PHE A 372 5.61 -12.56 -3.20
N THR A 373 6.81 -12.01 -3.31
CA THR A 373 7.14 -11.03 -4.37
C THR A 373 8.57 -11.24 -4.90
N VAL A 374 8.80 -10.90 -6.16
CA VAL A 374 10.09 -11.11 -6.85
C VAL A 374 10.80 -9.77 -7.06
N MET A 375 12.12 -9.74 -6.89
CA MET A 375 12.97 -8.60 -7.26
C MET A 375 14.07 -9.06 -8.22
N PRO A 376 13.82 -9.01 -9.54
CA PRO A 376 14.73 -9.59 -10.53
C PRO A 376 16.13 -8.99 -10.52
N SER A 377 16.27 -7.69 -10.32
CA SER A 377 17.57 -7.00 -10.32
C SER A 377 18.53 -7.44 -9.22
N LEU A 378 17.99 -7.98 -8.12
CA LEU A 378 18.77 -8.52 -7.02
C LEU A 378 18.82 -10.06 -7.05
N ASN A 379 18.17 -10.69 -8.03
CA ASN A 379 17.98 -12.13 -8.11
C ASN A 379 17.37 -12.73 -6.82
N LYS A 380 16.38 -12.03 -6.24
CA LYS A 380 15.78 -12.39 -4.95
C LYS A 380 14.27 -12.57 -5.03
N VAL A 381 13.77 -13.45 -4.17
CA VAL A 381 12.35 -13.59 -3.83
C VAL A 381 12.16 -13.22 -2.37
N TYR A 382 11.07 -12.55 -2.05
CA TYR A 382 10.66 -12.24 -0.68
C TYR A 382 9.38 -12.98 -0.35
N ILE A 383 9.26 -13.43 0.90
CA ILE A 383 8.06 -14.10 1.40
C ILE A 383 7.65 -13.57 2.77
N SER A 384 6.35 -13.32 2.95
CA SER A 384 5.77 -13.05 4.27
C SER A 384 5.54 -14.34 5.04
N CYS A 385 5.96 -14.36 6.30
CA CYS A 385 5.70 -15.41 7.26
C CYS A 385 4.89 -14.80 8.39
N THR A 386 3.56 -14.84 8.25
CA THR A 386 2.62 -14.00 9.01
C THR A 386 2.65 -14.24 10.51
N GLU A 387 2.88 -15.50 10.92
CA GLU A 387 2.83 -15.91 12.33
C GLU A 387 4.21 -16.15 12.94
N ALA A 388 5.30 -15.82 12.24
CA ALA A 388 6.66 -16.05 12.73
C ALA A 388 6.92 -15.37 14.08
N TYR A 389 7.22 -16.13 15.13
CA TYR A 389 7.49 -15.55 16.44
C TYR A 389 8.79 -14.74 16.45
N VAL A 390 8.72 -13.49 16.93
CA VAL A 390 9.91 -12.64 17.16
C VAL A 390 10.11 -12.42 18.67
N ASP A 391 9.09 -11.87 19.34
CA ASP A 391 8.99 -11.81 20.80
C ASP A 391 7.54 -11.65 21.26
N ALA A 392 7.32 -11.38 22.55
CA ALA A 392 5.98 -11.25 23.14
C ALA A 392 5.08 -10.19 22.49
N ASN A 393 5.64 -9.15 21.85
CA ASN A 393 4.90 -8.04 21.23
C ASN A 393 5.15 -7.93 19.72
N ARG A 394 5.94 -8.85 19.15
CA ARG A 394 6.34 -8.84 17.74
C ARG A 394 6.10 -10.21 17.14
N LYS A 395 5.25 -10.23 16.12
CA LYS A 395 4.87 -11.43 15.38
C LYS A 395 4.92 -11.15 13.89
N GLY A 396 5.45 -12.10 13.15
CA GLY A 396 5.59 -12.11 11.72
C GLY A 396 6.95 -11.61 11.25
N LEU A 397 7.42 -12.16 10.12
CA LEU A 397 8.69 -11.79 9.49
C LEU A 397 8.52 -11.74 7.98
N VAL A 398 9.37 -10.99 7.28
CA VAL A 398 9.59 -11.14 5.84
C VAL A 398 10.96 -11.74 5.64
N TYR A 399 11.02 -12.84 4.88
CA TYR A 399 12.27 -13.46 4.47
C TYR A 399 12.66 -12.99 3.07
N SER A 400 13.95 -12.78 2.83
CA SER A 400 14.52 -12.73 1.48
C SER A 400 15.23 -14.05 1.18
N ILE A 401 15.13 -14.50 -0.07
CA ILE A 401 15.71 -15.75 -0.56
C ILE A 401 16.54 -15.41 -1.80
N ASP A 402 17.84 -15.70 -1.75
CA ASP A 402 18.71 -15.62 -2.93
C ASP A 402 18.38 -16.79 -3.89
N CYS A 403 18.02 -16.49 -5.14
CA CYS A 403 17.57 -17.52 -6.08
C CYS A 403 18.72 -18.36 -6.67
N SER A 404 19.98 -17.98 -6.46
CA SER A 404 21.15 -18.75 -6.87
C SER A 404 21.62 -19.69 -5.76
N THR A 405 21.62 -19.26 -4.50
CA THR A 405 22.17 -20.03 -3.37
C THR A 405 21.12 -20.64 -2.46
N TYR A 406 19.88 -20.14 -2.50
CA TYR A 406 18.80 -20.42 -1.54
C TYR A 406 19.11 -20.01 -0.10
N GLU A 407 20.13 -19.16 0.10
CA GLU A 407 20.38 -18.53 1.40
C GLU A 407 19.27 -17.54 1.73
N THR A 408 18.98 -17.44 3.03
CA THR A 408 17.89 -16.61 3.53
C THR A 408 18.37 -15.57 4.54
N ASP A 409 17.69 -14.43 4.55
CA ASP A 409 17.78 -13.41 5.60
C ASP A 409 16.35 -12.99 5.97
N SER A 410 16.13 -12.47 7.18
CA SER A 410 14.79 -12.08 7.65
C SER A 410 14.76 -10.74 8.37
N ILE A 411 13.65 -10.03 8.24
CA ILE A 411 13.42 -8.74 8.89
C ILE A 411 12.02 -8.69 9.49
N TYR A 412 11.86 -7.93 10.59
CA TYR A 412 10.56 -7.63 11.20
C TYR A 412 9.99 -6.33 10.59
N PRO A 413 9.05 -6.41 9.64
CA PRO A 413 8.50 -5.22 8.98
C PRO A 413 7.39 -4.55 9.79
N GLY A 414 6.75 -5.29 10.69
CA GLY A 414 5.50 -4.94 11.35
C GLY A 414 4.77 -6.19 11.80
N PHE A 415 3.66 -5.99 12.52
CA PHE A 415 2.94 -7.08 13.17
C PHE A 415 2.02 -7.81 12.16
N GLN A 416 2.24 -9.11 11.97
CA GLN A 416 1.56 -9.98 10.99
C GLN A 416 1.67 -9.44 9.55
N PRO A 417 2.87 -9.43 8.94
CA PRO A 417 3.03 -9.09 7.54
C PRO A 417 2.32 -10.13 6.68
N HIS A 418 1.53 -9.67 5.72
CA HIS A 418 0.79 -10.55 4.82
C HIS A 418 1.11 -10.19 3.36
N GLY A 419 0.38 -9.24 2.76
CA GLY A 419 0.65 -8.77 1.41
C GLY A 419 2.04 -8.15 1.27
N VAL A 420 2.79 -8.59 0.27
CA VAL A 420 4.10 -8.02 -0.09
C VAL A 420 4.15 -7.72 -1.58
N VAL A 421 4.75 -6.58 -1.95
CA VAL A 421 5.07 -6.27 -3.36
C VAL A 421 6.40 -5.55 -3.45
N ALA A 422 7.24 -5.99 -4.38
CA ALA A 422 8.50 -5.37 -4.69
C ALA A 422 8.32 -4.34 -5.81
N ASP A 423 9.04 -3.24 -5.68
CA ASP A 423 9.29 -2.29 -6.75
C ASP A 423 10.76 -2.45 -7.14
N ASP A 424 11.00 -3.13 -8.26
CA ASP A 424 12.36 -3.37 -8.73
C ASP A 424 13.04 -2.04 -9.11
N ASN A 425 12.31 -1.03 -9.58
CA ASN A 425 12.92 0.26 -9.96
C ASN A 425 13.48 1.02 -8.76
N SER A 426 12.71 1.13 -7.66
CA SER A 426 13.16 1.82 -6.45
C SER A 426 13.92 0.93 -5.47
N LYS A 427 14.00 -0.40 -5.73
CA LYS A 427 14.58 -1.41 -4.83
C LYS A 427 13.91 -1.39 -3.45
N LEU A 428 12.59 -1.21 -3.44
CA LEU A 428 11.77 -1.21 -2.22
C LEU A 428 10.85 -2.43 -2.20
N VAL A 429 10.61 -2.98 -1.02
CA VAL A 429 9.56 -3.98 -0.79
C VAL A 429 8.53 -3.39 0.16
N TYR A 430 7.31 -3.25 -0.33
CA TYR A 430 6.15 -2.75 0.41
C TYR A 430 5.47 -3.91 1.13
N VAL A 431 5.12 -3.72 2.39
CA VAL A 431 4.56 -4.77 3.25
C VAL A 431 3.30 -4.27 3.94
N ALA A 432 2.17 -4.91 3.64
CA ALA A 432 0.92 -4.73 4.35
C ALA A 432 0.91 -5.62 5.60
N ASN A 433 0.74 -5.01 6.78
CA ASN A 433 0.77 -5.67 8.07
C ASN A 433 -0.64 -5.67 8.67
N LEU A 434 -1.18 -6.85 8.97
CA LEU A 434 -2.58 -7.05 9.35
C LEU A 434 -2.93 -6.47 10.71
N ASN A 435 -2.09 -6.73 11.71
CA ASN A 435 -2.36 -6.41 13.13
C ASN A 435 -3.70 -6.97 13.65
N SER A 436 -4.15 -8.12 13.16
CA SER A 436 -5.46 -8.70 13.50
C SER A 436 -5.49 -9.39 14.86
N ASP A 437 -4.36 -9.93 15.32
CA ASP A 437 -4.23 -10.54 16.65
C ASP A 437 -4.41 -9.49 17.78
N PRO A 438 -5.20 -9.75 18.83
CA PRO A 438 -5.33 -8.89 20.00
C PRO A 438 -4.03 -8.57 20.76
N THR A 439 -2.97 -9.36 20.58
CA THR A 439 -1.64 -9.13 21.16
C THR A 439 -0.77 -8.14 20.38
N GLY A 440 -1.20 -7.74 19.18
CA GLY A 440 -0.51 -6.74 18.38
C GLY A 440 -0.48 -5.35 19.02
N PRO A 441 0.35 -4.41 18.49
CA PRO A 441 0.40 -3.05 18.98
C PRO A 441 -0.96 -2.35 18.85
N PRO A 442 -1.34 -1.50 19.82
CA PRO A 442 -2.58 -0.73 19.71
C PRO A 442 -2.56 0.09 18.41
N PRO A 443 -3.64 0.04 17.62
CA PRO A 443 -3.87 1.00 16.56
C PRO A 443 -3.67 2.42 17.05
N HIS A 444 -3.10 3.27 16.20
CA HIS A 444 -3.02 4.68 16.45
C HIS A 444 -4.41 5.34 16.37
N HIS A 445 -5.34 4.77 15.59
CA HIS A 445 -6.76 5.18 15.55
C HIS A 445 -7.74 4.01 15.59
N ALA A 446 -8.96 4.30 16.00
CA ALA A 446 -10.12 3.46 15.70
C ALA A 446 -10.64 3.79 14.29
N SER A 447 -11.20 2.80 13.62
CA SER A 447 -11.96 3.00 12.38
C SER A 447 -13.40 2.53 12.58
N SER A 448 -14.29 2.95 11.68
CA SER A 448 -15.65 2.39 11.61
C SER A 448 -15.66 0.94 11.12
N CYS A 449 -14.56 0.49 10.51
CA CYS A 449 -14.35 -0.87 10.07
C CYS A 449 -14.16 -1.82 11.27
N GLY A 450 -14.64 -3.05 11.15
CA GLY A 450 -14.46 -4.05 12.20
C GLY A 450 -13.00 -4.50 12.32
N GLY A 451 -12.47 -4.55 13.54
CA GLY A 451 -11.14 -5.08 13.83
C GLY A 451 -10.13 -4.01 14.24
N ARG A 452 -8.84 -4.35 14.11
CA ARG A 452 -7.71 -3.48 14.47
C ARG A 452 -7.04 -2.97 13.20
N ASN A 453 -6.73 -1.68 13.16
CA ASN A 453 -6.01 -1.10 12.03
C ASN A 453 -4.64 -1.77 11.84
N GLY A 454 -4.34 -2.06 10.58
CA GLY A 454 -3.04 -2.53 10.13
C GLY A 454 -2.13 -1.37 9.72
N ASN A 455 -1.02 -1.65 9.05
CA ASN A 455 -0.17 -0.60 8.50
C ASN A 455 0.65 -1.06 7.29
N LEU A 456 1.03 -0.10 6.46
CA LEU A 456 2.04 -0.24 5.43
C LEU A 456 3.41 0.09 6.02
N SER A 457 4.38 -0.79 5.81
CA SER A 457 5.80 -0.54 6.03
C SER A 457 6.60 -0.87 4.78
N ILE A 458 7.88 -0.47 4.76
CA ILE A 458 8.72 -0.59 3.57
C ILE A 458 10.10 -1.09 3.99
N ILE A 459 10.64 -2.03 3.24
CA ILE A 459 12.00 -2.55 3.36
C ILE A 459 12.82 -1.98 2.19
N ASP A 460 13.99 -1.41 2.48
CA ASP A 460 15.01 -1.15 1.48
C ASP A 460 15.71 -2.48 1.15
N ALA A 461 15.54 -2.94 -0.08
CA ALA A 461 16.03 -4.25 -0.51
C ALA A 461 17.54 -4.29 -0.75
N THR A 462 18.18 -3.12 -0.95
CA THR A 462 19.62 -3.02 -1.20
C THR A 462 20.39 -3.23 0.09
N THR A 463 19.93 -2.62 1.18
CA THR A 463 20.55 -2.74 2.51
C THR A 463 19.88 -3.79 3.39
N PHE A 464 18.70 -4.27 3.00
CA PHE A 464 17.82 -5.16 3.77
C PHE A 464 17.51 -4.59 5.17
N THR A 465 17.15 -3.30 5.21
CA THR A 465 16.76 -2.58 6.43
C THR A 465 15.41 -1.89 6.23
N MET A 466 14.73 -1.51 7.32
CA MET A 466 13.51 -0.73 7.21
C MET A 466 13.76 0.63 6.56
N TYR A 467 12.98 0.96 5.54
CA TYR A 467 13.08 2.24 4.83
C TYR A 467 12.81 3.41 5.76
N ARG A 468 13.59 4.48 5.56
CA ARG A 468 13.44 5.73 6.31
C ARG A 468 12.97 6.83 5.37
N LYS A 469 11.82 7.42 5.66
CA LYS A 469 11.32 8.59 4.92
C LYS A 469 12.11 9.81 5.36
N GLN A 470 12.71 10.49 4.39
CA GLN A 470 13.35 11.79 4.58
C GLN A 470 12.30 12.89 4.51
N LEU A 471 12.43 13.88 5.38
CA LEU A 471 11.64 15.11 5.39
C LEU A 471 12.45 16.24 4.72
N SER A 472 11.73 17.29 4.30
CA SER A 472 12.33 18.47 3.64
C SER A 472 13.33 19.23 4.50
N ASP A 473 13.26 19.08 5.82
CA ASP A 473 14.18 19.66 6.81
C ASP A 473 15.46 18.82 7.03
N GLY A 474 15.60 17.70 6.32
CA GLY A 474 16.72 16.75 6.45
C GLY A 474 16.57 15.72 7.57
N ASN A 475 15.51 15.77 8.38
CA ASN A 475 15.22 14.73 9.36
C ASN A 475 14.68 13.47 8.67
N SER A 476 14.78 12.32 9.34
CA SER A 476 14.18 11.08 8.86
C SER A 476 13.58 10.23 9.97
N PHE A 477 12.63 9.38 9.59
CA PHE A 477 12.02 8.39 10.47
C PHE A 477 11.76 7.09 9.72
N GLN A 478 11.72 5.97 10.44
CA GLN A 478 11.30 4.69 9.85
C GLN A 478 9.87 4.83 9.34
N TYR A 479 9.66 4.55 8.06
CA TYR A 479 8.36 4.72 7.44
C TYR A 479 7.32 3.75 8.02
N LYS A 480 6.16 4.29 8.35
CA LYS A 480 4.95 3.57 8.69
C LYS A 480 3.75 4.42 8.29
N CYS A 481 2.81 3.83 7.59
CA CYS A 481 1.52 4.46 7.30
C CYS A 481 0.41 3.56 7.84
N GLU A 482 -0.37 4.06 8.81
CA GLU A 482 -1.51 3.29 9.28
C GLU A 482 -2.55 3.12 8.17
N LEU A 483 -3.14 1.94 8.10
CA LEU A 483 -4.19 1.56 7.17
C LEU A 483 -5.44 1.15 7.96
N LEU A 484 -6.57 1.04 7.28
CA LEU A 484 -7.77 0.42 7.85
C LEU A 484 -7.55 -1.06 8.22
N PRO A 485 -8.46 -1.68 8.99
CA PRO A 485 -8.31 -3.06 9.47
C PRO A 485 -8.18 -4.10 8.36
N ALA A 486 -7.35 -5.10 8.62
CA ALA A 486 -7.06 -6.21 7.70
C ALA A 486 -6.59 -5.78 6.29
N PRO A 487 -5.49 -5.00 6.17
CA PRO A 487 -4.85 -4.73 4.89
C PRO A 487 -4.18 -6.01 4.38
N TYR A 488 -4.83 -6.72 3.46
CA TYR A 488 -4.56 -8.14 3.24
C TYR A 488 -3.59 -8.39 2.08
N PHE A 489 -3.86 -7.80 0.93
CA PHE A 489 -3.06 -7.97 -0.28
C PHE A 489 -2.66 -6.63 -0.85
N ILE A 490 -1.51 -6.56 -1.53
CA ILE A 490 -0.97 -5.35 -2.12
C ILE A 490 -0.52 -5.61 -3.57
N SER A 491 -0.80 -4.66 -4.46
CA SER A 491 -0.34 -4.67 -5.85
C SER A 491 0.22 -3.31 -6.24
N LEU A 492 1.24 -3.31 -7.08
CA LEU A 492 1.92 -2.11 -7.57
C LEU A 492 1.50 -1.84 -9.01
N ARG A 493 1.15 -0.60 -9.29
CA ARG A 493 1.14 -0.03 -10.64
C ARG A 493 2.49 0.66 -10.85
N GLU A 494 3.28 0.10 -11.76
CA GLU A 494 4.63 0.59 -12.08
C GLU A 494 4.67 1.90 -12.84
#